data_AF-A0A0G0FKU9-F1
#
_entry.id   AF-A0A0G0FKU9-F1
#
_cell.length_a   1.000
_cell.length_b   1.000
_cell.length_c   1.000
_cell.angle_alpha   90.00
_cell.angle_beta   90.00
_cell.angle_gamma   90.00
#
_symmetry.space_group_name_H-M   'P 1'
#
loop_
_entity.id
_entity.type
_entity.pdbx_description
1 polymer ?
#
loop_
_entity_poly.entity_id
_entity_poly.type
_entity_poly.pdbx_seq_one_letter_code
_entity_poly.pdbx_strand_id
1 'polypeptide(L)'
;INDERLMINDKIATQSAQIASLDQRQASDSAVLAETKQKTDSLADAVNSTSSTLTSLSDQIQSLLDSFGGTSEATSSSEPVLTDVGTMFATGSATLADLKVTSEATISGNLTAYTATIQDTFKSLGNTFLGHTTVAGDLTVDGTLSITEGSKINALPILYFQDSPLANGVDFFNGKITVNNSGVLAAESLAIGPQTLGTGIITAGQTELTIPAIQVKTDSKIFLTATSNISGNLVVGTITPGSKFKVKLTQPNLQDVTFNWWIVQSKQALN
;
A
#
# COMPACT_ATOMS: atom_id res chain seq x y z
N ILE A 1 54.14 29.45 13.06
CA ILE A 1 53.26 28.52 13.83
C ILE A 1 51.82 28.50 13.31
N ASN A 2 51.01 29.57 13.38
CA ASN A 2 49.59 29.45 13.01
C ASN A 2 49.37 29.26 11.49
N ASP A 3 50.10 30.01 10.65
CA ASP A 3 49.98 29.92 9.18
C ASP A 3 50.54 28.61 8.61
N GLU A 4 51.63 28.09 9.18
CA GLU A 4 52.21 26.81 8.78
C GLU A 4 51.26 25.63 9.09
N ARG A 5 50.56 25.68 10.23
CA ARG A 5 49.55 24.66 10.56
C ARG A 5 48.35 24.73 9.63
N LEU A 6 47.94 25.92 9.21
CA LEU A 6 46.86 26.10 8.23
C LEU A 6 47.26 25.53 6.86
N MET A 7 48.46 25.84 6.37
CA MET A 7 48.98 25.28 5.11
C MET A 7 49.12 23.75 5.12
N ILE A 8 49.51 23.18 6.26
CA ILE A 8 49.58 21.71 6.42
C ILE A 8 48.19 21.09 6.36
N ASN A 9 47.20 21.69 7.02
CA ASN A 9 45.81 21.20 7.00
C ASN A 9 45.21 21.27 5.58
N ASP A 10 45.47 22.35 4.84
CA ASP A 10 45.01 22.49 3.46
C ASP A 10 45.65 21.44 2.53
N LYS A 11 46.93 21.12 2.73
CA LYS A 11 47.60 20.03 2.02
C LYS A 11 46.99 18.68 2.34
N ILE A 12 46.72 18.40 3.62
CA ILE A 12 46.07 17.15 4.05
C ILE A 12 44.67 17.03 3.44
N ALA A 13 43.88 18.11 3.44
CA ALA A 13 42.56 18.13 2.83
C ALA A 13 42.64 17.86 1.32
N THR A 14 43.59 18.50 0.63
CA THR A 14 43.83 18.30 -0.81
C THR A 14 44.24 16.85 -1.12
N GLN A 15 45.17 16.29 -0.35
CA GLN A 15 45.60 14.90 -0.49
C GLN A 15 44.47 13.91 -0.21
N SER A 16 43.64 14.19 0.80
CA SER A 16 42.47 13.36 1.13
C SER A 16 41.46 13.35 -0.01
N ALA A 17 41.20 14.50 -0.64
CA ALA A 17 40.33 14.60 -1.80
C ALA A 17 40.90 13.85 -3.03
N GLN A 18 42.22 13.92 -3.25
CA GLN A 18 42.89 13.16 -4.30
C GLN A 18 42.78 11.65 -4.09
N ILE A 19 42.99 11.16 -2.87
CA ILE A 19 42.83 9.73 -2.52
C ILE A 19 41.39 9.29 -2.78
N ALA A 20 40.39 10.05 -2.34
CA ALA A 20 38.99 9.73 -2.59
C ALA A 20 38.67 9.63 -4.10
N SER A 21 39.24 10.53 -4.93
CA SER A 21 39.08 10.45 -6.39
C SER A 21 39.78 9.22 -7.01
N LEU A 22 40.91 8.78 -6.45
CA LEU A 22 41.63 7.59 -6.91
C LEU A 22 40.84 6.32 -6.56
N ASP A 23 40.23 6.26 -5.38
CA ASP A 23 39.37 5.15 -4.95
C ASP A 23 38.13 5.03 -5.85
N GLN A 24 37.51 6.17 -6.20
CA GLN A 24 36.40 6.20 -7.16
C GLN A 24 36.82 5.70 -8.55
N ARG A 25 38.00 6.10 -9.03
CA ARG A 25 38.51 5.64 -10.32
C ARG A 25 38.83 4.14 -10.30
N GLN A 26 39.43 3.64 -9.22
CA GLN A 26 39.72 2.21 -9.06
C GLN A 26 38.43 1.36 -9.04
N ALA A 27 37.39 1.85 -8.38
CA ALA A 27 36.08 1.20 -8.39
C ALA A 27 35.47 1.16 -9.80
N SER A 28 35.57 2.27 -10.55
CA SER A 28 35.13 2.35 -11.95
C SER A 28 35.91 1.39 -12.85
N ASP A 29 37.24 1.35 -12.74
CA ASP A 29 38.08 0.48 -13.55
C ASP A 29 37.81 -1.01 -13.26
N SER A 30 37.55 -1.34 -11.99
CA SER A 30 37.18 -2.70 -11.58
C SER A 30 35.84 -3.15 -12.18
N ALA A 31 34.86 -2.23 -12.26
CA ALA A 31 33.58 -2.51 -12.91
C ALA A 31 33.74 -2.75 -14.43
N VAL A 32 34.54 -1.92 -15.10
CA VAL A 32 34.84 -2.08 -16.54
C VAL A 32 35.57 -3.39 -16.83
N LEU A 33 36.51 -3.79 -15.96
CA LEU A 33 37.21 -5.07 -16.10
C LEU A 33 36.26 -6.27 -15.94
N ALA A 34 35.33 -6.20 -14.98
CA ALA A 34 34.32 -7.24 -14.79
C ALA A 34 33.40 -7.37 -16.02
N GLU A 35 32.94 -6.25 -16.58
CA GLU A 35 32.13 -6.24 -17.81
C GLU A 35 32.91 -6.81 -19.01
N THR A 36 34.19 -6.46 -19.13
CA THR A 36 35.06 -6.95 -20.21
C THR A 36 35.29 -8.46 -20.10
N LYS A 37 35.47 -8.97 -18.88
CA LYS A 37 35.57 -10.42 -18.63
C LYS A 37 34.29 -11.14 -19.04
N GLN A 38 33.12 -10.62 -18.68
CA GLN A 38 31.83 -11.20 -19.06
C GLN A 38 31.63 -11.24 -20.59
N LYS A 39 32.02 -10.18 -21.30
CA LYS A 39 31.99 -10.16 -22.78
C LYS A 39 32.94 -11.21 -23.39
N THR A 40 34.10 -11.42 -22.78
CA THR A 40 35.08 -12.43 -23.23
C THR A 40 34.54 -13.84 -23.04
N ASP A 41 33.93 -14.12 -21.87
CA ASP A 41 33.32 -15.43 -21.58
C ASP A 41 32.16 -15.70 -22.56
N SER A 42 31.31 -14.70 -22.83
CA SER A 42 30.21 -14.81 -23.81
C SER A 42 30.71 -15.07 -25.24
N LEU A 43 31.84 -14.47 -25.62
CA LEU A 43 32.45 -14.71 -26.93
C LEU A 43 33.02 -16.13 -27.03
N ALA A 44 33.63 -16.65 -25.96
CA ALA A 44 34.13 -18.02 -25.90
C ALA A 44 32.99 -19.04 -26.09
N ASP A 45 31.84 -18.82 -25.45
CA ASP A 45 30.65 -19.66 -25.61
C ASP A 45 30.12 -19.62 -27.05
N ALA A 46 30.06 -18.43 -27.67
CA ALA A 46 29.64 -18.28 -29.06
C ALA A 46 30.57 -19.02 -30.05
N VAL A 47 31.88 -18.97 -29.80
CA VAL A 47 32.89 -19.71 -30.61
C VAL A 47 32.70 -21.23 -30.45
N ASN A 48 32.50 -21.72 -29.23
CA ASN A 48 32.27 -23.14 -28.96
C ASN A 48 30.98 -23.66 -29.63
N SER A 49 29.91 -22.85 -29.58
CA SER A 49 28.66 -23.16 -30.28
C SER A 49 28.87 -23.21 -31.80
N THR A 50 29.61 -22.27 -32.37
CA THR A 50 29.91 -22.23 -33.82
C THR A 50 30.79 -23.41 -34.25
N SER A 51 31.73 -23.83 -33.41
CA SER A 51 32.56 -25.02 -33.68
C SER A 51 31.71 -26.30 -33.71
N SER A 52 30.73 -26.40 -32.81
CA SER A 52 29.80 -27.53 -32.75
C SER A 52 28.89 -27.59 -33.97
N THR A 53 28.38 -26.45 -34.46
CA THR A 53 27.57 -26.41 -35.68
C THR A 53 28.39 -26.76 -36.92
N LEU A 54 29.65 -26.32 -37.01
CA LEU A 54 30.56 -26.70 -38.10
C LEU A 54 30.85 -28.21 -38.10
N THR A 55 31.03 -28.81 -36.93
CA THR A 55 31.22 -30.26 -36.80
C THR A 55 29.99 -31.01 -37.31
N SER A 56 28.79 -30.60 -36.88
CA SER A 56 27.54 -31.22 -37.35
C SER A 56 27.33 -31.06 -38.86
N LEU A 57 27.64 -29.90 -39.43
CA LEU A 57 27.58 -29.67 -40.88
C LEU A 57 28.59 -30.54 -41.63
N SER A 58 29.80 -30.72 -41.09
CA SER A 58 30.81 -31.61 -41.65
C SER A 58 30.34 -33.07 -41.67
N ASP A 59 29.75 -33.55 -40.56
CA ASP A 59 29.19 -34.90 -40.47
C ASP A 59 28.03 -35.11 -41.45
N GLN A 60 27.18 -34.10 -41.63
CA GLN A 60 26.11 -34.12 -42.63
C GLN A 60 26.65 -34.20 -44.07
N ILE A 61 27.70 -33.45 -44.39
CA ILE A 61 28.35 -33.50 -45.71
C ILE A 61 28.97 -34.89 -45.96
N GLN A 62 29.62 -35.48 -44.95
CA GLN A 62 30.19 -36.83 -45.08
C GLN A 62 29.10 -37.88 -45.29
N SER A 63 27.99 -37.81 -44.54
CA SER A 63 26.85 -38.71 -44.73
C SER A 63 26.25 -38.58 -46.13
N LEU A 64 26.18 -37.36 -46.68
CA LEU A 64 25.71 -37.13 -48.04
C LEU A 64 26.66 -37.74 -49.08
N LEU A 65 27.97 -37.58 -48.89
CA LEU A 65 29.00 -38.12 -49.78
C LEU A 65 28.98 -39.66 -49.79
N ASP A 66 28.85 -40.27 -48.62
CA ASP A 66 28.72 -41.73 -48.47
C ASP A 66 27.46 -42.25 -49.17
N SER A 67 26.37 -41.46 -49.16
CA SER A 67 25.14 -41.79 -49.88
C SER A 67 25.28 -41.75 -51.42
N PHE A 68 26.24 -40.99 -51.96
CA PHE A 68 26.50 -40.92 -53.41
C PHE A 68 27.62 -41.87 -53.89
N GLY A 69 28.50 -42.33 -52.98
CA GLY A 69 29.66 -43.17 -53.28
C GLY A 69 29.38 -44.66 -53.45
N GLY A 70 28.17 -45.13 -53.12
CA GLY A 70 27.76 -46.53 -53.25
C GLY A 70 27.49 -46.97 -54.69
N THR A 71 28.53 -47.09 -55.51
CA THR A 71 28.45 -47.78 -56.81
C THR A 71 28.93 -49.23 -56.66
N SER A 72 28.00 -50.16 -56.43
CA SER A 72 28.18 -51.57 -56.77
C SER A 72 26.83 -52.26 -56.95
N GLU A 73 26.60 -52.64 -58.21
CA GLU A 73 25.79 -53.75 -58.70
C GLU A 73 24.27 -53.71 -58.50
N ALA A 74 23.60 -53.19 -59.54
CA ALA A 74 22.21 -53.44 -59.84
C ALA A 74 21.95 -54.94 -60.06
N THR A 75 21.01 -55.51 -59.30
CA THR A 75 20.24 -56.68 -59.69
C THR A 75 18.75 -56.42 -59.48
N SER A 76 17.99 -56.90 -60.45
CA SER A 76 16.64 -56.48 -60.81
C SER A 76 15.51 -56.89 -59.85
N SER A 77 14.37 -56.23 -60.11
CA SER A 77 12.98 -56.67 -59.88
C SER A 77 12.38 -56.57 -58.48
N SER A 78 11.93 -55.36 -58.15
CA SER A 78 10.53 -55.03 -57.88
C SER A 78 10.50 -53.53 -57.64
N GLU A 79 9.77 -52.76 -58.46
CA GLU A 79 9.67 -51.31 -58.23
C GLU A 79 9.26 -51.04 -56.78
N PRO A 80 10.11 -50.38 -55.97
CA PRO A 80 9.61 -49.82 -54.74
C PRO A 80 8.64 -48.74 -55.19
N VAL A 81 7.39 -48.80 -54.74
CA VAL A 81 6.52 -47.63 -54.79
C VAL A 81 7.18 -46.62 -53.84
N LEU A 82 8.07 -45.82 -54.38
CA LEU A 82 8.68 -44.69 -53.70
C LEU A 82 7.56 -43.68 -53.52
N THR A 83 7.20 -43.40 -52.27
CA THR A 83 6.42 -42.20 -51.96
C THR A 83 7.14 -41.03 -52.61
N ASP A 84 6.45 -40.29 -53.47
CA ASP A 84 7.02 -39.16 -54.19
C ASP A 84 7.74 -38.24 -53.19
N VAL A 85 8.90 -37.71 -53.57
CA VAL A 85 9.63 -36.75 -52.72
C VAL A 85 8.73 -35.57 -52.37
N GLY A 86 7.77 -35.23 -53.25
CA GLY A 86 6.66 -34.30 -53.03
C GLY A 86 5.82 -34.57 -51.78
N THR A 87 5.58 -35.84 -51.44
CA THR A 87 4.83 -36.28 -50.25
C THR A 87 5.66 -36.34 -48.97
N MET A 88 6.99 -36.25 -49.05
CA MET A 88 7.89 -36.18 -47.89
C MET A 88 8.22 -34.74 -47.48
N PHE A 89 7.88 -33.74 -48.29
CA PHE A 89 7.85 -32.37 -47.81
C PHE A 89 6.67 -32.23 -46.87
N ALA A 90 6.94 -31.80 -45.63
CA ALA A 90 5.90 -31.20 -44.81
C ALA A 90 5.27 -30.09 -45.65
N THR A 91 4.04 -30.29 -46.13
CA THR A 91 3.26 -29.19 -46.72
C THR A 91 3.32 -28.05 -45.72
N GLY A 92 3.59 -26.82 -46.17
CA GLY A 92 3.88 -25.63 -45.33
C GLY A 92 2.74 -25.16 -44.40
N SER A 93 1.89 -26.08 -43.97
CA SER A 93 0.69 -25.94 -43.16
C SER A 93 0.85 -26.48 -41.73
N ALA A 94 2.03 -26.97 -41.35
CA ALA A 94 2.34 -27.23 -39.93
C ALA A 94 2.51 -25.89 -39.21
N THR A 95 1.41 -25.24 -38.87
CA THR A 95 1.41 -24.13 -37.92
C THR A 95 1.61 -24.72 -36.52
N LEU A 96 2.54 -24.16 -35.74
CA LEU A 96 2.63 -24.50 -34.32
C LEU A 96 1.35 -24.00 -33.65
N ALA A 97 0.39 -24.90 -33.42
CA ALA A 97 -0.71 -24.63 -32.51
C ALA A 97 -0.11 -24.45 -31.10
N ASP A 98 -0.31 -23.26 -30.53
CA ASP A 98 0.02 -22.91 -29.14
C ASP A 98 1.51 -22.92 -28.75
N LEU A 99 2.33 -22.14 -29.46
CA LEU A 99 3.69 -21.84 -28.98
C LEU A 99 3.65 -20.89 -27.77
N LYS A 100 3.56 -21.45 -26.56
CA LYS A 100 3.83 -20.74 -25.31
C LYS A 100 5.34 -20.61 -25.12
N VAL A 101 5.94 -19.52 -25.61
CA VAL A 101 7.35 -19.21 -25.32
C VAL A 101 7.45 -18.53 -23.96
N THR A 102 8.08 -19.20 -23.00
CA THR A 102 8.60 -18.54 -21.79
C THR A 102 10.07 -18.22 -22.04
N SER A 103 10.39 -16.93 -22.12
CA SER A 103 11.76 -16.45 -22.29
C SER A 103 12.05 -15.35 -21.28
N GLU A 104 13.28 -15.31 -20.78
CA GLU A 104 13.76 -14.15 -20.02
C GLU A 104 14.07 -13.01 -21.00
N ALA A 105 13.59 -11.81 -20.69
CA ALA A 105 13.87 -10.61 -21.47
C ALA A 105 14.17 -9.45 -20.51
N THR A 106 15.33 -8.83 -20.69
CA THR A 106 15.71 -7.62 -19.95
C THR A 106 15.36 -6.39 -20.78
N ILE A 107 14.46 -5.55 -20.28
CA ILE A 107 14.19 -4.23 -20.86
C ILE A 107 15.07 -3.21 -20.14
N SER A 108 16.17 -2.80 -20.77
CA SER A 108 17.11 -1.82 -20.20
C SER A 108 16.61 -0.37 -20.27
N GLY A 109 15.52 -0.12 -21.02
CA GLY A 109 14.88 1.18 -21.16
C GLY A 109 13.46 1.21 -20.59
N ASN A 110 12.62 2.10 -21.14
CA ASN A 110 11.23 2.26 -20.71
C ASN A 110 10.33 1.19 -21.35
N LEU A 111 9.49 0.56 -20.53
CA LEU A 111 8.36 -0.23 -21.01
C LEU A 111 7.11 0.63 -21.07
N THR A 112 6.60 0.88 -22.28
CA THR A 112 5.28 1.50 -22.49
C THR A 112 4.36 0.48 -23.13
N ALA A 113 3.28 0.12 -22.44
CA ALA A 113 2.31 -0.88 -22.92
C ALA A 113 0.87 -0.40 -22.61
N TYR A 114 -0.08 -0.75 -23.49
CA TYR A 114 -1.50 -0.56 -23.19
C TYR A 114 -1.99 -1.52 -22.10
N THR A 115 -1.47 -2.75 -22.10
CA THR A 115 -1.79 -3.80 -21.12
C THR A 115 -0.54 -4.57 -20.75
N ALA A 116 -0.36 -4.85 -19.46
CA ALA A 116 0.66 -5.76 -18.96
C ALA A 116 0.01 -6.72 -17.95
N THR A 117 0.33 -8.01 -18.02
CA THR A 117 -0.10 -9.02 -17.05
C THR A 117 1.14 -9.64 -16.43
N ILE A 118 1.26 -9.53 -15.10
CA ILE A 118 2.33 -10.16 -14.32
C ILE A 118 1.70 -11.28 -13.50
N GLN A 119 2.13 -12.52 -13.70
CA GLN A 119 1.50 -13.68 -13.06
C GLN A 119 2.00 -13.93 -11.64
N ASP A 120 3.30 -13.74 -11.40
CA ASP A 120 3.91 -14.09 -10.11
C ASP A 120 4.16 -12.86 -9.25
N THR A 121 5.15 -12.04 -9.62
CA THR A 121 5.57 -10.92 -8.77
C THR A 121 5.95 -9.70 -9.60
N PHE A 122 5.34 -8.57 -9.26
CA PHE A 122 5.80 -7.26 -9.69
C PHE A 122 6.62 -6.63 -8.56
N LYS A 123 7.89 -6.31 -8.82
CA LYS A 123 8.77 -5.60 -7.88
C LYS A 123 9.10 -4.23 -8.45
N SER A 124 8.63 -3.17 -7.79
CA SER A 124 9.06 -1.79 -8.07
C SER A 124 10.07 -1.37 -7.00
N LEU A 125 11.27 -0.98 -7.43
CA LEU A 125 12.33 -0.48 -6.54
C LEU A 125 12.29 1.05 -6.38
N GLY A 126 11.35 1.71 -7.06
CA GLY A 126 11.17 3.16 -7.03
C GLY A 126 9.71 3.55 -6.82
N ASN A 127 9.37 4.76 -7.24
CA ASN A 127 8.01 5.27 -7.13
C ASN A 127 7.07 4.54 -8.09
N THR A 128 5.85 4.29 -7.62
CA THR A 128 4.77 3.75 -8.45
C THR A 128 3.61 4.74 -8.43
N PHE A 129 3.13 5.12 -9.61
CA PHE A 129 1.98 6.01 -9.77
C PHE A 129 0.83 5.20 -10.37
N LEU A 130 -0.26 5.05 -9.62
CA LEU A 130 -1.44 4.31 -10.06
C LEU A 130 -2.65 5.25 -10.05
N GLY A 131 -3.39 5.29 -11.15
CA GLY A 131 -4.58 6.15 -11.28
C GLY A 131 -5.82 5.50 -10.66
N HIS A 132 -6.32 4.45 -11.32
CA HIS A 132 -7.41 3.62 -10.80
C HIS A 132 -6.88 2.22 -10.50
N THR A 133 -6.93 1.82 -9.24
CA THR A 133 -6.33 0.58 -8.75
C THR A 133 -7.38 -0.24 -8.02
N THR A 134 -7.48 -1.51 -8.37
CA THR A 134 -8.19 -2.51 -7.56
C THR A 134 -7.16 -3.47 -6.99
N VAL A 135 -7.16 -3.66 -5.68
CA VAL A 135 -6.38 -4.69 -5.00
C VAL A 135 -7.35 -5.77 -4.56
N ALA A 136 -7.35 -6.90 -5.29
CA ALA A 136 -8.11 -8.08 -4.91
C ALA A 136 -7.25 -8.90 -3.94
N GLY A 137 -7.29 -8.55 -2.66
CA GLY A 137 -6.50 -9.17 -1.59
C GLY A 137 -5.98 -8.14 -0.59
N ASP A 138 -4.89 -8.49 0.08
CA ASP A 138 -4.33 -7.67 1.14
C ASP A 138 -3.40 -6.58 0.61
N LEU A 139 -3.48 -5.40 1.22
CA LEU A 139 -2.50 -4.34 1.08
C LEU A 139 -1.70 -4.23 2.38
N THR A 140 -0.43 -4.63 2.34
CA THR A 140 0.50 -4.41 3.45
C THR A 140 1.37 -3.19 3.16
N VAL A 141 1.44 -2.26 4.12
CA VAL A 141 2.30 -1.07 4.04
C VAL A 141 3.28 -1.10 5.20
N ASP A 142 4.55 -1.37 4.91
CA ASP A 142 5.64 -1.31 5.89
C ASP A 142 6.17 0.12 5.98
N GLY A 143 5.33 1.01 6.53
CA GLY A 143 5.56 2.44 6.59
C GLY A 143 4.29 3.22 6.87
N THR A 144 4.21 4.45 6.37
CA THR A 144 3.05 5.34 6.59
C THR A 144 2.06 5.25 5.43
N LEU A 145 0.82 4.88 5.73
CA LEU A 145 -0.31 5.17 4.83
C LEU A 145 -0.65 6.66 4.93
N SER A 146 -0.44 7.40 3.85
CA SER A 146 -0.75 8.83 3.77
C SER A 146 -1.84 9.08 2.73
N ILE A 147 -2.87 9.85 3.10
CA ILE A 147 -3.98 10.24 2.21
C ILE A 147 -3.98 11.76 2.06
N THR A 148 -3.36 12.25 1.00
CA THR A 148 -3.17 13.67 0.69
C THR A 148 -4.12 14.14 -0.40
N GLU A 149 -4.44 15.45 -0.42
CA GLU A 149 -5.17 16.13 -1.52
C GLU A 149 -6.53 15.50 -1.93
N GLY A 150 -7.17 14.79 -1.01
CA GLY A 150 -8.49 14.18 -1.19
C GLY A 150 -9.01 13.46 0.05
N SER A 151 -8.39 13.74 1.22
CA SER A 151 -8.43 13.10 2.55
C SER A 151 -9.74 12.46 3.01
N LYS A 152 -10.21 11.45 2.27
CA LYS A 152 -11.47 10.76 2.50
C LYS A 152 -11.27 9.28 2.23
N ILE A 153 -11.77 8.46 3.14
CA ILE A 153 -11.96 7.03 2.96
C ILE A 153 -13.47 6.85 2.82
N ASN A 154 -13.94 6.49 1.63
CA ASN A 154 -15.36 6.25 1.37
C ASN A 154 -15.57 4.76 1.09
N ALA A 155 -16.68 4.21 1.58
CA ALA A 155 -17.11 2.84 1.28
C ALA A 155 -18.63 2.81 1.09
N LEU A 156 -19.11 1.79 0.39
CA LEU A 156 -20.53 1.48 0.25
C LEU A 156 -20.75 -0.01 0.50
N PRO A 157 -21.71 -0.42 1.35
CA PRO A 157 -22.57 0.43 2.19
C PRO A 157 -21.88 0.91 3.49
N ILE A 158 -20.89 0.17 4.00
CA ILE A 158 -20.26 0.41 5.30
C ILE A 158 -18.74 0.35 5.16
N LEU A 159 -18.03 1.25 5.84
CA LEU A 159 -16.59 1.17 6.03
C LEU A 159 -16.30 0.47 7.36
N TYR A 160 -15.63 -0.67 7.30
CA TYR A 160 -15.10 -1.35 8.48
C TYR A 160 -13.63 -0.97 8.67
N PHE A 161 -13.28 -0.45 9.84
CA PHE A 161 -11.88 -0.28 10.24
C PHE A 161 -11.30 -1.54 10.89
N GLN A 162 -12.16 -2.35 11.51
CA GLN A 162 -11.85 -3.63 12.12
C GLN A 162 -13.15 -4.40 12.31
N ASP A 163 -13.28 -5.57 11.69
CA ASP A 163 -14.46 -6.44 11.75
C ASP A 163 -14.13 -7.87 12.20
N SER A 164 -12.85 -8.18 12.42
CA SER A 164 -12.43 -9.50 12.89
C SER A 164 -12.95 -9.76 14.30
N PRO A 165 -13.61 -10.91 14.55
CA PRO A 165 -14.07 -11.28 15.89
C PRO A 165 -12.91 -11.58 16.85
N LEU A 166 -11.69 -11.75 16.31
CA LEU A 166 -10.47 -11.98 17.09
C LEU A 166 -9.77 -10.67 17.49
N ALA A 167 -10.22 -9.53 16.97
CA ALA A 167 -9.65 -8.25 17.35
C ALA A 167 -10.18 -7.79 18.72
N ASN A 168 -9.31 -7.14 19.49
CA ASN A 168 -9.69 -6.57 20.80
C ASN A 168 -10.36 -5.19 20.67
N GLY A 169 -10.09 -4.47 19.58
CA GLY A 169 -10.61 -3.13 19.35
C GLY A 169 -9.80 -2.34 18.31
N VAL A 170 -10.10 -1.05 18.24
CA VAL A 170 -9.37 -0.06 17.45
C VAL A 170 -8.78 0.98 18.39
N ASP A 171 -7.50 1.30 18.19
CA ASP A 171 -6.78 2.33 18.93
C ASP A 171 -6.48 3.52 18.01
N PHE A 172 -6.91 4.69 18.45
CA PHE A 172 -6.55 5.96 17.86
C PHE A 172 -5.68 6.72 18.86
N PHE A 173 -4.45 7.03 18.44
CA PHE A 173 -3.48 7.83 19.19
C PHE A 173 -2.89 7.18 20.45
N ASN A 174 -2.60 5.88 20.39
CA ASN A 174 -1.85 5.15 21.43
C ASN A 174 -2.56 5.19 22.79
N GLY A 175 -3.80 4.70 22.80
CA GLY A 175 -4.63 4.51 23.98
C GLY A 175 -5.51 5.69 24.35
N LYS A 176 -5.29 6.87 23.75
CA LYS A 176 -6.03 8.09 24.09
C LYS A 176 -7.49 8.04 23.67
N ILE A 177 -7.78 7.36 22.57
CA ILE A 177 -9.13 7.08 22.09
C ILE A 177 -9.15 5.63 21.64
N THR A 178 -10.00 4.80 22.23
CA THR A 178 -10.14 3.40 21.85
C THR A 178 -11.60 2.99 21.74
N VAL A 179 -11.90 2.05 20.86
CA VAL A 179 -13.19 1.36 20.80
C VAL A 179 -12.92 -0.12 20.92
N ASN A 180 -13.43 -0.76 21.96
CA ASN A 180 -13.25 -2.20 22.13
C ASN A 180 -14.22 -3.02 21.25
N ASN A 181 -14.02 -4.33 21.18
CA ASN A 181 -14.88 -5.25 20.42
C ASN A 181 -16.34 -5.37 20.95
N SER A 182 -16.65 -4.75 22.09
CA SER A 182 -18.02 -4.62 22.62
C SER A 182 -18.66 -3.25 22.30
N GLY A 183 -17.99 -2.42 21.50
CA GLY A 183 -18.47 -1.09 21.11
C GLY A 183 -18.34 -0.01 22.18
N VAL A 184 -17.58 -0.25 23.24
CA VAL A 184 -17.34 0.76 24.30
C VAL A 184 -16.26 1.73 23.83
N LEU A 185 -16.62 3.01 23.77
CA LEU A 185 -15.69 4.12 23.55
C LEU A 185 -15.01 4.52 24.87
N ALA A 186 -13.68 4.52 24.89
CA ALA A 186 -12.89 5.18 25.92
C ALA A 186 -12.12 6.36 25.31
N ALA A 187 -12.14 7.50 25.98
CA ALA A 187 -11.39 8.69 25.59
C ALA A 187 -10.86 9.41 26.83
N GLU A 188 -9.58 9.80 26.83
CA GLU A 188 -8.97 10.56 27.94
C GLU A 188 -9.60 11.95 28.11
N SER A 189 -10.04 12.56 27.02
CA SER A 189 -10.67 13.89 27.01
C SER A 189 -11.74 13.97 25.93
N LEU A 190 -12.84 14.67 26.25
CA LEU A 190 -13.97 14.86 25.36
C LEU A 190 -14.38 16.33 25.32
N ALA A 191 -14.18 16.97 24.17
CA ALA A 191 -14.66 18.33 23.92
C ALA A 191 -16.05 18.27 23.26
N ILE A 192 -17.05 18.84 23.92
CA ILE A 192 -18.44 18.85 23.45
C ILE A 192 -18.87 20.27 23.08
N GLY A 193 -19.55 20.41 21.94
CA GLY A 193 -20.06 21.69 21.46
C GLY A 193 -21.18 22.27 22.33
N PRO A 194 -21.43 23.59 22.25
CA PRO A 194 -22.36 24.30 23.13
C PRO A 194 -23.84 23.94 22.92
N GLN A 195 -24.17 23.16 21.88
CA GLN A 195 -25.53 22.70 21.60
C GLN A 195 -26.00 21.61 22.58
N THR A 196 -25.07 20.92 23.23
CA THR A 196 -25.36 19.81 24.17
C THR A 196 -24.64 19.95 25.51
N LEU A 197 -23.88 21.03 25.71
CA LEU A 197 -23.19 21.36 26.96
C LEU A 197 -23.32 22.85 27.23
N GLY A 198 -23.60 23.24 28.47
CA GLY A 198 -23.65 24.65 28.81
C GLY A 198 -23.84 24.92 30.29
N THR A 199 -24.18 26.17 30.60
CA THR A 199 -24.44 26.66 31.95
C THR A 199 -25.85 27.23 32.06
N GLY A 200 -26.33 27.39 33.29
CA GLY A 200 -27.61 28.03 33.58
C GLY A 200 -27.58 28.73 34.94
N ILE A 201 -28.47 29.70 35.10
CA ILE A 201 -28.64 30.47 36.34
C ILE A 201 -30.13 30.49 36.69
N ILE A 202 -30.51 29.84 37.78
CA ILE A 202 -31.82 30.08 38.42
C ILE A 202 -31.62 31.27 39.35
N THR A 203 -32.27 32.39 39.06
CA THR A 203 -32.13 33.62 39.86
C THR A 203 -32.70 33.45 41.26
N ALA A 204 -32.17 34.20 42.23
CA ALA A 204 -32.58 34.15 43.62
C ALA A 204 -34.11 34.24 43.77
N GLY A 205 -34.67 33.38 44.64
CA GLY A 205 -36.11 33.24 44.87
C GLY A 205 -36.87 32.45 43.80
N GLN A 206 -36.28 32.19 42.63
CA GLN A 206 -36.88 31.34 41.61
C GLN A 206 -36.60 29.86 41.89
N THR A 207 -37.44 28.99 41.31
CA THR A 207 -37.31 27.53 41.44
C THR A 207 -37.15 26.84 40.09
N GLU A 208 -37.21 27.55 38.98
CA GLU A 208 -37.04 26.96 37.66
C GLU A 208 -36.35 27.88 36.67
N LEU A 209 -35.62 27.26 35.75
CA LEU A 209 -35.09 27.89 34.55
C LEU A 209 -35.46 27.03 33.35
N THR A 210 -35.86 27.67 32.26
CA THR A 210 -36.06 27.00 30.98
C THR A 210 -34.80 27.14 30.14
N ILE A 211 -34.22 26.02 29.70
CA ILE A 211 -33.05 25.96 28.82
C ILE A 211 -33.53 25.63 27.39
N PRO A 212 -33.36 26.54 26.42
CA PRO A 212 -33.55 26.22 25.01
C PRO A 212 -32.49 25.20 24.54
N ALA A 213 -32.93 24.09 23.95
CA ALA A 213 -32.05 23.03 23.45
C ALA A 213 -32.77 22.22 22.36
N ILE A 214 -32.55 22.57 21.10
CA ILE A 214 -33.20 21.89 19.96
C ILE A 214 -32.77 20.42 19.80
N GLN A 215 -31.62 20.05 20.38
CA GLN A 215 -31.08 18.68 20.30
C GLN A 215 -31.72 17.71 21.29
N VAL A 216 -32.55 18.19 22.22
CA VAL A 216 -33.19 17.32 23.21
C VAL A 216 -34.27 16.46 22.55
N LYS A 217 -34.31 15.19 22.94
CA LYS A 217 -35.27 14.16 22.50
C LYS A 217 -35.98 13.57 23.70
N THR A 218 -37.02 12.79 23.45
CA THR A 218 -37.81 12.13 24.51
C THR A 218 -36.97 11.22 25.40
N ASP A 219 -35.92 10.61 24.85
CA ASP A 219 -35.02 9.66 25.52
C ASP A 219 -33.68 10.27 25.96
N SER A 220 -33.50 11.59 25.80
CA SER A 220 -32.31 12.27 26.28
C SER A 220 -32.15 12.12 27.80
N LYS A 221 -30.91 11.90 28.22
CA LYS A 221 -30.47 12.00 29.61
C LYS A 221 -29.77 13.34 29.80
N ILE A 222 -30.18 14.08 30.83
CA ILE A 222 -29.62 15.39 31.13
C ILE A 222 -28.94 15.32 32.48
N PHE A 223 -27.65 15.64 32.50
CA PHE A 223 -26.82 15.65 33.70
C PHE A 223 -26.65 17.09 34.14
N LEU A 224 -26.83 17.33 35.44
CA LEU A 224 -26.75 18.65 36.04
C LEU A 224 -25.65 18.63 37.10
N THR A 225 -24.88 19.71 37.17
CA THR A 225 -23.84 19.88 38.20
C THR A 225 -23.92 21.29 38.73
N ALA A 226 -24.27 21.45 40.01
CA ALA A 226 -24.28 22.76 40.64
C ALA A 226 -22.85 23.31 40.73
N THR A 227 -22.70 24.60 40.43
CA THR A 227 -21.43 25.35 40.56
C THR A 227 -21.51 26.44 41.63
N SER A 228 -22.63 26.51 42.34
CA SER A 228 -22.91 27.40 43.46
C SER A 228 -23.55 26.60 44.59
N ASN A 229 -23.61 27.21 45.78
CA ASN A 229 -24.28 26.59 46.93
C ASN A 229 -25.78 26.50 46.69
N ILE A 230 -26.35 25.31 46.83
CA ILE A 230 -27.78 25.06 46.66
C ILE A 230 -28.40 24.51 47.94
N SER A 231 -29.62 24.96 48.24
CA SER A 231 -30.49 24.33 49.23
C SER A 231 -31.41 23.34 48.51
N GLY A 232 -31.09 22.04 48.58
CA GLY A 232 -31.84 20.98 47.90
C GLY A 232 -31.14 20.42 46.67
N ASN A 233 -31.91 19.88 45.72
CA ASN A 233 -31.40 19.20 44.53
C ASN A 233 -31.75 19.95 43.23
N LEU A 234 -30.85 19.90 42.25
CA LEU A 234 -31.18 20.21 40.86
C LEU A 234 -31.89 19.02 40.22
N VAL A 235 -33.04 19.27 39.61
CA VAL A 235 -33.86 18.24 38.98
C VAL A 235 -34.15 18.63 37.54
N VAL A 236 -34.02 17.67 36.63
CA VAL A 236 -34.47 17.84 35.26
C VAL A 236 -35.99 17.78 35.25
N GLY A 237 -36.63 18.87 34.85
CA GLY A 237 -38.07 18.99 34.72
C GLY A 237 -38.57 18.50 33.37
N THR A 238 -39.64 19.13 32.88
CA THR A 238 -40.25 18.79 31.58
C THR A 238 -39.24 18.95 30.45
N ILE A 239 -39.11 17.90 29.64
CA ILE A 239 -38.40 17.91 28.36
C ILE A 239 -39.45 18.09 27.25
N THR A 240 -39.22 19.08 26.38
CA THR A 240 -40.00 19.30 25.15
C THR A 240 -39.06 19.00 23.97
N PRO A 241 -39.16 17.81 23.35
CA PRO A 241 -38.29 17.40 22.25
C PRO A 241 -38.22 18.45 21.14
N GLY A 242 -37.03 18.67 20.57
CA GLY A 242 -36.81 19.65 19.51
C GLY A 242 -36.83 21.11 19.96
N SER A 243 -36.97 21.39 21.26
CA SER A 243 -37.18 22.77 21.73
C SER A 243 -36.41 23.12 23.00
N LYS A 244 -36.70 22.47 24.13
CA LYS A 244 -36.26 22.94 25.45
C LYS A 244 -36.38 21.88 26.53
N PHE A 245 -35.69 22.10 27.64
CA PHE A 245 -35.94 21.40 28.90
C PHE A 245 -35.98 22.39 30.07
N LYS A 246 -36.62 21.99 31.16
CA LYS A 246 -36.59 22.77 32.41
C LYS A 246 -35.57 22.20 33.38
N VAL A 247 -34.91 23.08 34.11
CA VAL A 247 -34.15 22.74 35.33
C VAL A 247 -34.91 23.31 36.52
N LYS A 248 -35.09 22.50 37.55
CA LYS A 248 -35.90 22.84 38.72
C LYS A 248 -35.12 22.67 40.02
N LEU A 249 -35.44 23.49 41.00
CA LEU A 249 -35.08 23.32 42.40
C LEU A 249 -36.30 22.84 43.17
N THR A 250 -36.08 22.01 44.18
CA THR A 250 -37.14 21.54 45.08
C THR A 250 -37.61 22.64 46.03
N GLN A 251 -36.79 23.65 46.30
CA GLN A 251 -37.09 24.80 47.14
C GLN A 251 -36.37 26.06 46.59
N PRO A 252 -36.91 27.27 46.79
CA PRO A 252 -36.23 28.51 46.40
C PRO A 252 -34.92 28.69 47.15
N ASN A 253 -33.90 29.21 46.47
CA ASN A 253 -32.66 29.62 47.10
C ASN A 253 -32.62 31.14 47.28
N LEU A 254 -31.99 31.65 48.34
CA LEU A 254 -31.88 33.09 48.61
C LEU A 254 -30.80 33.78 47.75
N GLN A 255 -29.96 32.99 47.09
CA GLN A 255 -28.91 33.46 46.18
C GLN A 255 -29.10 32.80 44.81
N ASP A 256 -28.50 33.38 43.78
CA ASP A 256 -28.48 32.81 42.44
C ASP A 256 -27.86 31.41 42.44
N VAL A 257 -28.50 30.48 41.75
CA VAL A 257 -28.02 29.12 41.56
C VAL A 257 -27.47 28.95 40.17
N THR A 258 -26.14 28.92 40.08
CA THR A 258 -25.39 28.57 38.87
C THR A 258 -25.15 27.06 38.78
N PHE A 259 -25.24 26.51 37.57
CA PHE A 259 -25.01 25.10 37.30
C PHE A 259 -24.55 24.85 35.86
N ASN A 260 -23.92 23.71 35.64
CA ASN A 260 -23.61 23.15 34.32
C ASN A 260 -24.65 22.10 33.94
N TRP A 261 -24.88 21.93 32.64
CA TRP A 261 -25.75 20.89 32.10
C TRP A 261 -25.10 20.21 30.88
N TRP A 262 -25.35 18.90 30.73
CA TRP A 262 -24.91 18.09 29.59
C TRP A 262 -26.03 17.16 29.11
N ILE A 263 -26.24 17.10 27.79
CA ILE A 263 -27.27 16.27 27.15
C ILE A 263 -26.60 15.05 26.50
N VAL A 264 -27.03 13.86 26.89
CA VAL A 264 -26.62 12.58 26.30
C VAL A 264 -27.84 11.90 25.70
N GLN A 265 -27.70 11.36 24.48
CA GLN A 265 -28.78 10.64 23.82
C GLN A 265 -28.73 9.17 24.18
N SER A 266 -29.89 8.57 24.47
CA SER A 266 -30.00 7.13 24.46
C SER A 266 -30.20 6.68 23.02
N LYS A 267 -29.25 5.95 22.43
CA LYS A 267 -29.42 5.34 21.12
C LYS A 267 -28.73 3.98 21.14
N GLN A 268 -29.39 2.96 20.61
CA GLN A 268 -28.69 1.72 20.30
C GLN A 268 -27.76 1.94 19.10
N ALA A 269 -26.53 1.42 19.21
CA ALA A 269 -25.63 1.37 18.07
C ALA A 269 -26.26 0.53 16.94
N LEU A 270 -25.90 0.82 15.69
CA LEU A 270 -26.33 0.02 14.56
C LEU A 270 -25.65 -1.36 14.67
N ASN A 271 -26.44 -2.43 14.58
CA ASN A 271 -25.92 -3.80 14.39
C ASN A 271 -25.38 -3.96 12.98
#